data_AF-A0A6B3NFW9-F1
#
_entry.id   AF-A0A6B3NFW9-F1
#
_cell.length_a   1.000
_cell.length_b   1.000
_cell.length_c   1.000
_cell.angle_alpha   90.00
_cell.angle_beta   90.00
_cell.angle_gamma   90.00
#
_symmetry.space_group_name_H-M   'P 1'
#
loop_
_entity.id
_entity.type
_entity.pdbx_description
1 polymer ?
#
loop_
_entity_poly.entity_id
_entity_poly.type
_entity_poly.pdbx_seq_one_letter_code
_entity_poly.pdbx_strand_id
1 'polypeptide(L)'
;SAREVHALVRASNPRYGGAVAFLRGVPLHILQVSLVEQTTQHTLQPGEIAVTSSEEGTVVCSQDGNLLRLDAVQTPEGLFTGNKLPTIFGIQVGEVLSIPERFQETLQKNEIKKKSHHSN
;
A
#
# COMPACT_ATOMS: atom_id res chain seq x y z
N SER A 1 0.27 -8.53 7.76
CA SER A 1 1.01 -9.45 6.89
C SER A 1 0.50 -9.39 5.45
N ALA A 2 1.26 -9.87 4.46
CA ALA A 2 0.83 -9.91 3.06
C ALA A 2 -0.48 -10.69 2.86
N ARG A 3 -0.61 -11.84 3.54
CA ARG A 3 -1.80 -12.69 3.45
C ARG A 3 -3.05 -12.01 4.01
N GLU A 4 -2.92 -11.26 5.10
CA GLU A 4 -4.03 -10.48 5.67
C GLU A 4 -4.46 -9.36 4.73
N VAL A 5 -3.52 -8.64 4.11
CA VAL A 5 -3.83 -7.61 3.10
C VAL A 5 -4.51 -8.22 1.89
N HIS A 6 -4.02 -9.35 1.38
CA HIS A 6 -4.66 -10.08 0.28
C HIS A 6 -6.09 -10.53 0.66
N ALA A 7 -6.31 -11.05 1.86
CA ALA A 7 -7.64 -11.41 2.34
C ALA A 7 -8.56 -10.19 2.48
N LEU A 8 -8.04 -9.06 2.98
CA LEU A 8 -8.77 -7.80 3.09
C LEU A 8 -9.22 -7.30 1.71
N VAL A 9 -8.32 -7.23 0.73
CA VAL A 9 -8.64 -6.81 -0.65
C VAL A 9 -9.75 -7.69 -1.24
N ARG A 10 -9.68 -9.02 -1.02
CA ARG A 10 -10.73 -9.95 -1.47
C ARG A 10 -12.07 -9.76 -0.75
N ALA A 11 -12.04 -9.47 0.54
CA ALA A 11 -13.26 -9.22 1.33
C ALA A 11 -13.93 -7.90 0.94
N SER A 12 -13.12 -6.87 0.70
CA SER A 12 -13.51 -5.54 0.22
C SER A 12 -13.70 -5.50 -1.29
N ASN A 13 -14.26 -6.56 -1.89
CA ASN A 13 -14.36 -6.75 -3.34
C ASN A 13 -14.88 -5.50 -4.09
N PRO A 14 -14.70 -5.39 -5.42
CA PRO A 14 -15.02 -4.17 -6.17
C PRO A 14 -16.43 -3.60 -5.98
N ARG A 15 -17.42 -4.43 -5.61
CA ARG A 15 -18.78 -3.96 -5.28
C ARG A 15 -18.81 -3.05 -4.05
N TYR A 16 -17.84 -3.21 -3.14
CA TYR A 16 -17.68 -2.44 -1.90
C TYR A 16 -16.58 -1.37 -1.99
N GLY A 17 -16.03 -1.13 -3.18
CA GLY A 17 -15.06 -0.05 -3.42
C GLY A 17 -13.60 -0.39 -3.12
N GLY A 18 -13.23 -1.65 -2.88
CA GLY A 18 -11.82 -2.02 -2.68
C GLY A 18 -11.28 -1.74 -1.27
N ALA A 19 -10.08 -2.25 -1.01
CA ALA A 19 -9.29 -1.79 0.13
C ALA A 19 -8.67 -0.43 -0.22
N VAL A 20 -8.69 0.53 0.69
CA VAL A 20 -8.24 1.89 0.39
C VAL A 20 -6.87 2.16 1.02
N ALA A 21 -5.94 2.64 0.19
CA ALA A 21 -4.67 3.22 0.61
C ALA A 21 -4.51 4.60 -0.05
N PHE A 22 -3.48 5.35 0.33
CA PHE A 22 -3.21 6.68 -0.22
C PHE A 22 -1.77 6.77 -0.69
N LEU A 23 -1.55 7.38 -1.85
CA LEU A 23 -0.23 7.71 -2.35
C LEU A 23 -0.18 9.20 -2.67
N ARG A 24 0.71 9.94 -2.02
CA ARG A 24 0.82 11.41 -2.14
C ARG A 24 -0.53 12.12 -1.93
N GLY A 25 -1.33 11.63 -0.98
CA GLY A 25 -2.68 12.15 -0.68
C GLY A 25 -3.79 11.72 -1.64
N VAL A 26 -3.47 11.03 -2.74
CA VAL A 26 -4.47 10.51 -3.69
C VAL A 26 -4.97 9.14 -3.24
N PRO A 27 -6.28 8.92 -3.15
CA PRO A 27 -6.83 7.61 -2.78
C PRO A 27 -6.62 6.59 -3.90
N LEU A 28 -6.08 5.43 -3.51
CA LEU A 28 -5.95 4.23 -4.32
C LEU A 28 -6.92 3.17 -3.79
N HIS A 29 -7.97 2.90 -4.56
CA HIS A 29 -8.89 1.80 -4.30
C HIS A 29 -8.31 0.52 -4.89
N ILE A 30 -7.68 -0.28 -4.04
CA ILE A 30 -7.03 -1.54 -4.41
C ILE A 30 -8.11 -2.62 -4.54
N LEU A 31 -8.36 -3.03 -5.78
CA LEU A 31 -9.43 -3.95 -6.14
C LEU A 31 -8.95 -5.40 -6.22
N GLN A 32 -7.69 -5.60 -6.60
CA GLN A 32 -7.08 -6.91 -6.72
C GLN A 32 -5.57 -6.83 -6.47
N VAL A 33 -5.05 -7.82 -5.75
CA VAL A 33 -3.62 -8.01 -5.50
C VAL A 33 -3.25 -9.48 -5.66
N SER A 34 -1.99 -9.72 -6.00
CA SER A 34 -1.38 -11.06 -6.03
C SER A 34 -0.25 -11.14 -5.01
N LEU A 35 -0.13 -12.28 -4.32
CA LEU A 35 1.06 -12.57 -3.51
C LEU A 35 2.25 -12.81 -4.44
N VAL A 36 3.40 -12.25 -4.11
CA VAL A 36 4.64 -12.47 -4.85
C VAL A 36 5.50 -13.46 -4.09
N GLU A 37 5.99 -14.51 -4.77
CA GLU A 37 6.79 -15.58 -4.14
C GLU A 37 8.24 -15.16 -3.85
N GLN A 38 8.63 -13.94 -4.23
CA GLN A 38 9.95 -13.38 -3.97
C GLN A 38 9.96 -12.64 -2.64
N THR A 39 11.03 -12.86 -1.87
CA THR A 39 11.35 -12.07 -0.67
C THR A 39 12.36 -10.99 -1.03
N THR A 40 12.25 -9.81 -0.41
CA THR A 40 13.18 -8.72 -0.68
C THR A 40 14.51 -8.98 0.03
N GLN A 41 15.61 -8.73 -0.68
CA GLN A 41 16.96 -8.79 -0.07
C GLN A 41 17.26 -7.56 0.80
N HIS A 42 16.45 -6.51 0.66
CA HIS A 42 16.57 -5.25 1.37
C HIS A 42 15.49 -5.11 2.45
N THR A 43 15.83 -4.41 3.53
CA THR A 43 14.89 -4.02 4.57
C THR A 43 14.04 -2.87 4.07
N LEU A 44 12.84 -3.17 3.58
CA LEU A 44 11.84 -2.18 3.18
C LEU A 44 10.89 -1.89 4.35
N GLN A 45 10.33 -0.68 4.40
CA GLN A 45 9.28 -0.40 5.39
C GLN A 45 7.91 -0.89 4.90
N PRO A 46 6.97 -1.20 5.82
CA PRO A 46 5.63 -1.62 5.44
C PRO A 46 4.92 -0.53 4.61
N GLY A 47 4.33 -0.91 3.48
CA GLY A 47 3.67 -0.01 2.55
C GLY A 47 4.60 0.60 1.49
N GLU A 48 5.91 0.36 1.54
CA GLU A 48 6.86 0.85 0.55
C GLU A 48 6.68 0.18 -0.81
N ILE A 49 6.76 0.96 -1.89
CA ILE A 49 6.83 0.45 -3.25
C ILE A 49 8.22 -0.16 -3.48
N ALA A 50 8.27 -1.49 -3.59
CA ALA A 50 9.49 -2.27 -3.75
C ALA A 50 9.96 -2.31 -5.21
N VAL A 51 9.02 -2.44 -6.15
CA VAL A 51 9.30 -2.56 -7.58
C VAL A 51 8.28 -1.76 -8.38
N THR A 52 8.78 -1.07 -9.42
CA THR A 52 7.99 -0.45 -10.46
C THR A 52 8.56 -0.83 -11.82
N SER A 53 7.89 -1.70 -12.57
CA SER A 53 8.28 -2.01 -13.96
C SER A 53 7.07 -2.34 -14.82
N SER A 54 7.22 -2.30 -16.14
CA SER A 54 6.14 -2.69 -17.06
C SER A 54 5.82 -4.19 -17.00
N GLU A 55 6.78 -5.00 -16.54
CA GLU A 55 6.69 -6.47 -16.48
C GLU A 55 6.14 -6.96 -15.13
N GLU A 56 6.73 -6.49 -14.02
CA GLU A 56 6.34 -6.89 -12.67
C GLU A 56 5.22 -6.02 -12.09
N GLY A 57 5.00 -4.85 -12.68
CA GLY A 57 4.02 -3.88 -12.25
C GLY A 57 4.43 -3.09 -11.02
N THR A 58 3.45 -2.75 -10.19
CA THR A 58 3.67 -2.04 -8.92
C THR A 58 3.60 -3.04 -7.78
N VAL A 59 4.72 -3.24 -7.09
CA VAL A 59 4.84 -4.21 -5.99
C VAL A 59 5.11 -3.48 -4.69
N VAL A 60 4.42 -3.89 -3.62
CA VAL A 60 4.42 -3.23 -2.31
C VAL A 60 4.86 -4.20 -1.23
N CYS A 61 5.69 -3.72 -0.31
CA CYS A 61 6.11 -4.47 0.87
C CYS A 61 5.05 -4.42 1.97
N SER A 62 4.84 -5.55 2.65
CA SER A 62 3.96 -5.63 3.81
C SER A 62 4.78 -5.80 5.10
N GLN A 63 4.09 -5.75 6.25
CA GLN A 63 4.76 -5.74 7.57
C GLN A 63 5.60 -6.98 7.88
N ASP A 64 5.25 -8.14 7.33
CA ASP A 64 6.01 -9.39 7.48
C ASP A 64 7.11 -9.54 6.42
N GLY A 65 7.46 -8.48 5.69
CA GLY A 65 8.49 -8.48 4.65
C GLY A 65 8.08 -9.14 3.33
N ASN A 66 6.90 -9.76 3.29
CA ASN A 66 6.35 -10.37 2.08
C ASN A 66 5.78 -9.31 1.13
N LEU A 67 5.77 -9.62 -0.15
CA LEU A 67 5.41 -8.70 -1.22
C LEU A 67 4.01 -8.96 -1.80
N LEU A 68 3.37 -7.88 -2.22
CA LEU A 68 2.07 -7.86 -2.89
C LEU A 68 2.18 -7.07 -4.19
N ARG A 69 1.81 -7.68 -5.31
CA ARG A 69 1.64 -6.95 -6.56
C ARG A 69 0.23 -6.35 -6.61
N LEU A 70 0.13 -5.07 -6.93
CA LEU A 70 -1.14 -4.44 -7.26
C LEU A 70 -1.55 -4.92 -8.67
N ASP A 71 -2.69 -5.58 -8.80
CA ASP A 71 -3.15 -6.05 -10.12
C ASP A 71 -4.16 -5.09 -10.74
N ALA A 72 -5.11 -4.59 -9.93
CA ALA A 72 -6.14 -3.65 -10.34
C ALA A 72 -6.35 -2.59 -9.27
N VAL A 73 -6.24 -1.32 -9.68
CA VAL A 73 -6.39 -0.16 -8.81
C VAL A 73 -7.30 0.85 -9.47
N GLN A 74 -8.28 1.32 -8.72
CA GLN A 74 -9.12 2.44 -9.12
C GLN A 74 -8.62 3.72 -8.43
N THR A 75 -8.48 4.78 -9.21
CA THR A 75 -8.13 6.13 -8.77
C THR A 75 -9.27 7.08 -9.16
N PRO A 76 -9.24 8.37 -8.75
CA PRO A 76 -10.19 9.36 -9.24
C PRO A 76 -10.24 9.48 -10.77
N GLU A 77 -9.14 9.16 -11.45
CA GLU A 77 -8.98 9.24 -12.90
C GLU A 77 -9.50 8.00 -13.65
N GLY A 78 -9.78 6.90 -12.95
CA GLY A 78 -10.33 5.68 -13.56
C GLY A 78 -9.78 4.38 -12.99
N LEU A 79 -9.97 3.28 -13.74
CA LEU A 79 -9.52 1.94 -13.39
C LEU A 79 -8.27 1.57 -14.20
N PHE A 80 -7.21 1.14 -13.51
CA PHE A 80 -5.92 0.83 -14.11
C PHE A 80 -5.40 -0.53 -13.66
N THR A 81 -4.67 -1.19 -14.56
CA THR A 81 -3.85 -2.35 -14.22
C THR A 81 -2.59 -1.87 -13.51
N GLY A 82 -2.10 -2.63 -12.53
CA GLY A 82 -0.98 -2.18 -11.69
C GLY A 82 0.33 -1.93 -12.43
N ASN A 83 0.52 -2.54 -13.60
CA ASN A 83 1.68 -2.30 -14.46
C ASN A 83 1.64 -0.97 -15.23
N LYS A 84 0.48 -0.33 -15.32
CA LYS A 84 0.36 1.01 -15.93
C LYS A 84 0.55 2.13 -14.93
N LEU A 85 0.45 1.84 -13.63
CA LEU A 85 0.49 2.88 -12.60
C LEU A 85 1.80 3.68 -12.59
N PRO A 86 3.00 3.07 -12.72
CA PRO A 86 4.24 3.84 -12.74
C PRO A 86 4.31 4.80 -13.92
N THR A 87 3.92 4.37 -15.11
CA THR A 87 3.97 5.20 -16.33
C THR A 87 2.93 6.30 -16.34
N ILE A 88 1.71 6.04 -15.85
CA ILE A 88 0.60 7.01 -15.89
C ILE A 88 0.70 8.02 -14.73
N PHE A 89 1.04 7.55 -13.54
CA PHE A 89 1.02 8.37 -12.31
C PHE A 89 2.42 8.72 -11.80
N GLY A 90 3.49 8.27 -12.44
CA GLY A 90 4.85 8.51 -11.97
C GLY A 90 5.12 7.90 -10.60
N ILE A 91 4.57 6.71 -10.32
CA ILE A 91 4.88 5.99 -9.08
C ILE A 91 6.32 5.46 -9.16
N GLN A 92 7.07 5.64 -8.08
CA GLN A 92 8.49 5.29 -7.99
C GLN A 92 8.77 4.34 -6.82
N VAL A 93 9.85 3.57 -6.95
CA VAL A 93 10.40 2.75 -5.86
C VAL A 93 10.78 3.66 -4.68
N GLY A 94 10.50 3.21 -3.46
CA GLY A 94 10.76 3.93 -2.21
C GLY A 94 9.63 4.85 -1.76
N GLU A 95 8.61 5.08 -2.58
CA GLU A 95 7.39 5.75 -2.12
C GLU A 95 6.60 4.86 -1.16
N VAL A 96 5.82 5.46 -0.26
CA VAL A 96 5.11 4.72 0.80
C VAL A 96 3.61 4.95 0.72
N LEU A 97 2.86 3.86 0.67
CA LEU A 97 1.42 3.88 0.85
C LEU A 97 1.06 4.31 2.27
N SER A 98 0.09 5.21 2.36
CA SER A 98 -0.32 5.85 3.59
C SER A 98 -1.82 5.68 3.83
N ILE A 99 -2.24 6.12 5.02
CA ILE A 99 -3.65 6.29 5.39
C ILE A 99 -4.07 7.75 5.15
N PRO A 100 -5.38 8.06 5.12
CA PRO A 100 -5.83 9.44 4.98
C PRO A 100 -5.21 10.37 6.03
N GLU A 101 -4.85 11.60 5.67
CA GLU A 101 -4.22 12.59 6.57
C GLU A 101 -4.96 12.75 7.90
N ARG A 102 -6.30 12.79 7.88
CA ARG A 102 -7.13 12.89 9.11
C ARG A 102 -6.85 11.79 10.13
N PHE A 103 -6.39 10.61 9.69
CA PHE A 103 -6.02 9.51 10.59
C PHE A 103 -4.54 9.54 10.98
N GLN A 104 -3.68 10.19 10.19
CA GLN A 104 -2.25 10.36 10.51
C GLN A 104 -2.07 11.22 11.76
N GLU A 105 -2.84 12.30 11.91
CA GLU A 105 -2.84 13.16 13.11
C GLU A 105 -3.17 12.38 14.39
N THR A 106 -4.06 11.39 14.28
CA THR A 106 -4.48 10.55 15.40
C THR A 106 -3.35 9.60 15.82
N LEU A 107 -2.61 9.04 14.85
CA LEU A 107 -1.45 8.20 15.13
C LEU A 107 -0.32 8.97 15.80
N GLN A 108 0.01 10.17 15.31
CA GLN A 108 1.05 11.01 15.92
C GLN A 108 0.73 11.36 17.38
N LYS A 109 -0.53 11.75 17.67
CA LYS A 109 -0.97 12.03 19.05
C LYS A 109 -0.82 10.82 19.97
N ASN A 110 -1.10 9.62 19.46
CA ASN A 110 -0.99 8.38 20.23
C ASN A 110 0.46 7.95 20.48
N GLU A 111 1.37 8.18 19.53
CA GLU A 111 2.80 7.93 19.73
C GLU A 111 3.43 8.87 20.75
N ILE A 112 3.07 10.15 20.73
CA ILE A 112 3.52 11.15 21.72
C ILE A 112 3.03 10.74 23.12
N LYS A 113 1.78 10.27 23.23
CA LYS A 113 1.22 9.79 24.51
C LYS A 113 1.92 8.53 25.04
N LYS A 114 2.27 7.57 24.15
CA LYS A 114 3.05 6.39 24.53
C LYS A 114 4.46 6.73 25.03
N LYS A 115 5.15 7.68 24.39
CA LYS A 115 6.48 8.14 24.85
C LYS A 115 6.41 8.84 26.22
N SER A 116 5.32 9.53 26.51
CA SER A 116 5.12 10.25 27.78
C SER A 116 4.80 9.34 28.98
N HIS A 117 4.44 8.06 28.77
CA HIS A 117 4.19 7.08 29.84
C HIS A 117 5.38 6.14 30.10
N HIS A 118 6.49 6.29 29.38
CA HIS A 118 7.72 5.51 29.57
C HIS A 118 8.84 6.32 30.24
N SER A 119 8.52 7.48 30.82
CA SER A 119 9.49 8.35 31.53
C SER A 119 9.04 8.74 32.95
N ASN A 120 8.35 7.85 33.67
CA ASN A 120 8.14 7.96 35.11
C ASN A 120 8.53 6.66 35.80
#